data_AF-A0AAW2VK04-F1
#
_entry.id   AF-A0AAW2VK04-F1
#
_cell.length_a   1.000
_cell.length_b   1.000
_cell.length_c   1.000
_cell.angle_alpha   90.00
_cell.angle_beta   90.00
_cell.angle_gamma   90.00
#
_symmetry.space_group_name_H-M   'P 1'
#
loop_
_entity.id
_entity.type
_entity.pdbx_description
1 polymer ?
#
loop_
_entity_poly.entity_id
_entity_poly.type
_entity_poly.pdbx_seq_one_letter_code
_entity_poly.pdbx_strand_id
1 'polypeptide(L)'
;MQVEVALRDLILSDYAKKNNVNTSALTQSEIRDIILGAEITPPSQQRQQIAEIEKQAKEASQLTAVTTRTTNVHGDELIVTTTSPYEQAAFGSKTDWRVRAISATNLHLRVNHIYVNSEDIKETGYTYIMPKNILKKFICIADLRTQIAGYLYGISPPDNPQVKEIRCIAMPPQWGITSSFTPGSCSLTAYKLTPSGYEWGKSNTDAASNPHGYLPTYYEKVQMLLSDRFLGFYMVPDNGPWNYNFMGVKHTVSMKYGMKLGTPREYYHEDHRPTHFLEFSNLEEGETAEGDREDTFT
;
A
#
# COMPACT_ATOMS: atom_id res chain seq x y z
N MET A 1 23.40 -18.06 3.01
CA MET A 1 23.85 -17.31 1.82
C MET A 1 22.79 -16.40 1.20
N GLN A 2 21.63 -16.88 0.71
CA GLN A 2 20.64 -15.97 0.06
C GLN A 2 20.13 -14.84 0.97
N VAL A 3 19.84 -15.13 2.23
CA VAL A 3 19.38 -14.13 3.21
C VAL A 3 20.48 -13.10 3.54
N GLU A 4 21.74 -13.54 3.63
CA GLU A 4 22.87 -12.65 3.92
C GLU A 4 23.10 -11.64 2.78
N VAL A 5 22.97 -12.09 1.52
CA VAL A 5 23.01 -11.21 0.35
C VAL A 5 21.84 -10.23 0.39
N ALA A 6 20.61 -10.69 0.68
CA ALA A 6 19.44 -9.82 0.77
C ALA A 6 19.57 -8.76 1.88
N LEU A 7 20.12 -9.11 3.04
CA LEU A 7 20.37 -8.16 4.14
C LEU A 7 21.46 -7.14 3.78
N ARG A 8 22.56 -7.59 3.16
CA ARG A 8 23.59 -6.70 2.62
C ARG A 8 22.98 -5.70 1.63
N ASP A 9 22.19 -6.17 0.68
CA ASP A 9 21.58 -5.34 -0.35
C ASP A 9 20.56 -4.35 0.26
N LEU A 10 19.82 -4.76 1.29
CA LEU A 10 18.91 -3.90 2.02
C LEU A 10 19.66 -2.75 2.72
N ILE A 11 20.75 -3.05 3.44
CA ILE A 11 21.58 -2.05 4.13
C ILE A 11 22.17 -1.07 3.11
N LEU A 12 22.71 -1.58 2.01
CA LEU A 12 23.29 -0.74 0.96
C LEU A 12 22.24 0.12 0.26
N SER A 13 21.04 -0.41 0.01
CA SER A 13 19.92 0.34 -0.57
C SER A 13 19.45 1.46 0.35
N ASP A 14 19.39 1.22 1.65
CA ASP A 14 19.03 2.25 2.64
C ASP A 14 20.09 3.37 2.70
N TYR A 15 21.38 3.01 2.76
CA TYR A 15 22.47 3.98 2.71
C TYR A 15 22.45 4.82 1.41
N ALA A 16 22.29 4.15 0.27
CA ALA A 16 22.21 4.77 -1.05
C ALA A 16 21.08 5.80 -1.14
N LYS A 17 19.88 5.44 -0.65
CA LYS A 17 18.73 6.35 -0.62
C LYS A 17 18.95 7.54 0.31
N LYS A 18 19.51 7.31 1.50
CA LYS A 18 19.76 8.39 2.48
C LYS A 18 20.79 9.41 1.96
N ASN A 19 21.80 8.95 1.25
CA ASN A 19 22.91 9.80 0.79
C ASN A 19 22.81 10.20 -0.69
N ASN A 20 21.73 9.80 -1.37
CA ASN A 20 21.53 10.02 -2.82
C ASN A 20 22.73 9.51 -3.66
N VAL A 21 23.18 8.29 -3.36
CA VAL A 21 24.32 7.62 -4.00
C VAL A 21 23.82 6.37 -4.71
N ASN A 22 24.37 6.05 -5.88
CA ASN A 22 24.09 4.77 -6.53
C ASN A 22 24.88 3.63 -5.86
N THR A 23 24.23 2.52 -5.51
CA THR A 23 24.90 1.36 -4.88
C THR A 23 26.02 0.79 -5.76
N SER A 24 25.92 0.92 -7.08
CA SER A 24 26.97 0.48 -8.01
C SER A 24 28.22 1.36 -8.01
N ALA A 25 28.14 2.58 -7.47
CA ALA A 25 29.28 3.49 -7.36
C ALA A 25 30.14 3.24 -6.10
N LEU A 26 29.72 2.31 -5.22
CA LEU A 26 30.43 1.96 -3.99
C LEU A 26 31.51 0.90 -4.26
N THR A 27 32.71 1.13 -3.73
CA THR A 27 33.81 0.17 -3.70
C THR A 27 33.62 -0.93 -2.65
N GLN A 28 34.35 -2.03 -2.75
CA GLN A 28 34.26 -3.12 -1.77
C GLN A 28 34.70 -2.71 -0.35
N SER A 29 35.63 -1.75 -0.22
CA SER A 29 35.99 -1.16 1.07
C SER A 29 34.84 -0.32 1.63
N GLU A 30 34.24 0.56 0.82
CA GLU A 30 33.09 1.37 1.25
C GLU A 30 31.90 0.49 1.62
N ILE A 31 31.61 -0.58 0.87
CA ILE A 31 30.56 -1.55 1.21
C ILE A 31 30.84 -2.21 2.57
N ARG A 32 32.07 -2.64 2.81
CA ARG A 32 32.47 -3.24 4.10
C ARG A 32 32.28 -2.24 5.24
N ASP A 33 32.74 -1.01 5.04
CA ASP A 33 32.71 0.04 6.06
C ASP A 33 31.26 0.46 6.39
N ILE A 34 30.38 0.53 5.39
CA ILE A 34 28.93 0.75 5.59
C ILE A 34 28.31 -0.38 6.42
N ILE A 35 28.61 -1.65 6.10
CA ILE A 35 28.06 -2.81 6.82
C ILE A 35 28.58 -2.86 8.27
N LEU A 36 29.82 -2.43 8.50
CA LEU A 36 30.43 -2.36 9.83
C LEU A 36 30.02 -1.10 10.63
N GLY A 37 29.26 -0.18 10.03
CA GLY A 37 28.72 1.01 10.70
C GLY A 37 29.68 2.19 10.79
N ALA A 38 30.68 2.28 9.90
CA ALA A 38 31.58 3.42 9.84
C ALA A 38 30.95 4.64 9.14
N GLU A 39 31.28 5.85 9.60
CA GLU A 39 30.92 7.09 8.92
C GLU A 39 31.81 7.29 7.69
N ILE A 40 31.26 7.07 6.50
CA ILE A 40 31.95 7.30 5.23
C ILE A 40 31.37 8.53 4.51
N THR A 41 32.26 9.35 3.95
CA THR A 41 31.87 10.46 3.08
C THR A 41 31.26 9.91 1.79
N PRO A 42 30.06 10.37 1.37
CA PRO A 42 29.46 9.94 0.12
C PRO A 42 30.38 10.17 -1.09
N PRO A 43 30.44 9.24 -2.07
CA PRO A 43 31.27 9.39 -3.25
C PRO A 43 30.84 10.61 -4.08
N SER A 44 31.81 11.33 -4.64
CA SER A 44 31.59 12.53 -5.44
C SER A 44 30.76 12.27 -6.70
N GLN A 45 30.00 13.28 -7.15
CA GLN A 45 29.13 13.16 -8.35
C GLN A 45 29.90 12.75 -9.61
N GLN A 46 31.14 13.22 -9.76
CA GLN A 46 31.99 12.86 -10.90
C GLN A 46 32.31 11.36 -10.92
N ARG A 47 32.53 10.74 -9.74
CA ARG A 47 32.77 9.30 -9.62
C ARG A 47 31.51 8.48 -9.91
N GLN A 48 30.35 9.00 -9.53
CA GLN A 48 29.05 8.37 -9.82
C GLN A 48 28.79 8.31 -11.33
N GLN A 49 29.08 9.40 -12.06
CA GLN A 49 28.93 9.45 -13.52
C GLN A 49 29.86 8.46 -14.23
N ILE A 50 31.11 8.33 -13.79
CA ILE A 50 32.07 7.37 -14.36
C ILE A 50 31.58 5.93 -14.18
N ALA A 51 31.11 5.59 -12.97
CA ALA A 51 30.59 4.25 -12.69
C ALA A 51 29.33 3.92 -13.51
N GLU A 52 28.49 4.93 -13.80
CA GLU A 52 27.28 4.76 -14.62
C GLU A 52 27.63 4.52 -16.10
N ILE A 53 28.62 5.23 -16.63
CA ILE A 53 29.14 5.02 -18.00
C ILE A 53 29.79 3.63 -18.14
N GLU A 54 30.62 3.21 -17.17
CA GLU A 54 31.24 1.88 -17.19
C GLU A 54 30.21 0.75 -17.10
N LYS A 55 29.15 0.94 -16.31
CA LYS A 55 28.05 -0.02 -16.21
C LYS A 55 27.28 -0.13 -17.52
N GLN A 56 26.93 0.99 -18.16
CA GLN A 56 26.28 0.98 -19.48
C GLN A 56 27.16 0.30 -20.54
N ALA A 57 28.47 0.52 -20.51
CA ALA A 57 29.41 -0.16 -21.42
C ALA A 57 29.48 -1.68 -21.17
N LYS A 58 29.39 -2.14 -19.91
CA LYS A 58 29.32 -3.57 -19.57
C LYS A 58 27.99 -4.22 -19.94
N GLU A 59 26.87 -3.54 -19.73
CA GLU A 59 25.53 -4.04 -20.09
C GLU A 59 25.34 -4.14 -21.61
N ALA A 60 25.89 -3.19 -22.37
CA ALA A 60 25.94 -3.27 -23.83
C ALA A 60 26.74 -4.47 -24.37
N SER A 61 27.66 -5.02 -23.56
CA SER A 61 28.49 -6.19 -23.90
C SER A 61 27.81 -7.54 -23.60
N GLN A 62 26.70 -7.57 -22.84
CA GLN A 62 26.01 -8.78 -22.40
C GLN A 62 24.57 -8.94 -22.96
N LEU A 63 24.33 -8.57 -24.22
CA LEU A 63 23.10 -8.95 -24.91
C LEU A 63 23.16 -10.43 -25.34
N THR A 64 22.84 -11.35 -24.43
CA THR A 64 22.55 -12.75 -24.79
C THR A 64 21.04 -12.96 -24.68
N ALA A 65 20.36 -13.16 -25.81
CA ALA A 65 18.93 -13.39 -25.86
C ALA A 65 18.57 -14.72 -25.16
N VAL A 66 17.56 -14.71 -24.28
CA VAL A 66 17.09 -15.91 -23.59
C VAL A 66 15.81 -16.39 -24.26
N THR A 67 15.85 -17.57 -24.86
CA THR A 67 14.67 -18.29 -25.37
C THR A 67 14.01 -19.09 -24.26
N THR A 68 12.74 -18.77 -23.96
CA THR A 68 11.91 -19.55 -23.03
C THR A 68 10.90 -20.38 -23.82
N ARG A 69 10.86 -21.69 -23.57
CA ARG A 69 9.90 -22.63 -24.20
C ARG A 69 8.80 -22.97 -23.19
N THR A 70 7.55 -22.69 -23.52
CA THR A 70 6.40 -22.97 -22.67
C THR A 70 5.28 -23.60 -23.48
N THR A 71 4.64 -24.64 -22.95
CA THR A 71 3.51 -25.33 -23.59
C THR A 71 2.19 -24.77 -23.06
N ASN A 72 1.26 -24.47 -23.95
CA ASN A 72 -0.09 -24.04 -23.56
C ASN A 72 -0.96 -25.26 -23.20
N VAL A 73 -2.10 -25.06 -22.53
CA VAL A 73 -3.03 -26.13 -22.10
C VAL A 73 -3.55 -27.04 -23.23
N HIS A 74 -3.32 -26.68 -24.49
CA HIS A 74 -3.66 -27.46 -25.69
C HIS A 74 -2.47 -28.19 -26.34
N GLY A 75 -1.28 -28.18 -25.73
CA GLY A 75 -0.12 -28.94 -26.20
C GLY A 75 0.74 -28.24 -27.26
N ASP A 76 0.40 -27.02 -27.66
CA ASP A 76 1.21 -26.23 -28.60
C ASP A 76 2.42 -25.60 -27.89
N GLU A 77 3.61 -25.75 -28.49
CA GLU A 77 4.85 -25.16 -27.99
C GLU A 77 4.97 -23.68 -28.39
N LEU A 78 5.01 -22.79 -27.40
CA LEU A 78 5.37 -21.39 -27.57
C LEU A 78 6.86 -21.21 -27.25
N ILE A 79 7.63 -20.80 -28.26
CA ILE A 79 9.03 -20.40 -28.09
C ILE A 79 9.07 -18.87 -28.12
N VAL A 80 9.30 -18.25 -26.97
CA VAL A 80 9.41 -16.79 -26.83
C VAL A 80 10.87 -16.42 -26.64
N THR A 81 11.44 -15.70 -27.60
CA THR A 81 12.80 -15.16 -27.53
C THR A 81 12.75 -13.77 -26.91
N THR A 82 13.13 -13.64 -25.65
CA THR A 82 13.18 -12.35 -24.97
C THR A 82 14.60 -11.79 -25.09
N THR A 83 14.76 -10.68 -25.80
CA THR A 83 16.07 -10.03 -26.07
C THR A 83 16.44 -9.00 -25.01
N SER A 84 15.50 -8.58 -24.16
CA SER A 84 15.70 -7.51 -23.18
C SER A 84 15.50 -7.99 -21.73
N PRO A 85 16.49 -7.76 -20.83
CA PRO A 85 16.35 -8.00 -19.39
C PRO A 85 15.18 -7.24 -18.74
N TYR A 86 14.75 -6.12 -19.33
CA TYR A 86 13.62 -5.31 -18.86
C TYR A 86 12.29 -6.06 -18.92
N GLU A 87 12.07 -6.85 -19.99
CA GLU A 87 10.83 -7.62 -20.16
C GLU A 87 10.77 -8.82 -19.21
N GLN A 88 11.91 -9.45 -18.88
CA GLN A 88 11.96 -10.52 -17.87
C GLN A 88 11.62 -10.03 -16.46
N ALA A 89 11.99 -8.79 -16.11
CA ALA A 89 11.61 -8.19 -14.83
C ALA A 89 10.15 -7.68 -14.81
N ALA A 90 9.61 -7.28 -15.96
CA ALA A 90 8.26 -6.75 -16.10
C ALA A 90 7.18 -7.84 -16.21
N PHE A 91 7.53 -9.06 -16.62
CA PHE A 91 6.57 -10.15 -16.80
C PHE A 91 6.33 -11.01 -15.52
N GLY A 92 6.12 -10.33 -14.40
CA GLY A 92 5.50 -10.94 -13.21
C GLY A 92 3.97 -10.92 -13.35
N SER A 93 3.38 -11.83 -14.13
CA SER A 93 1.94 -11.83 -14.45
C SER A 93 1.02 -12.20 -13.28
N LYS A 94 1.55 -12.48 -12.09
CA LYS A 94 0.77 -12.55 -10.85
C LYS A 94 1.05 -11.28 -10.06
N THR A 95 0.05 -10.43 -9.91
CA THR A 95 0.06 -9.37 -8.90
C THR A 95 0.52 -10.00 -7.58
N ASP A 96 1.69 -9.59 -7.08
CA ASP A 96 2.31 -10.19 -5.90
C ASP A 96 1.58 -9.74 -4.62
N TRP A 97 0.34 -10.21 -4.51
CA TRP A 97 -0.54 -9.98 -3.37
C TRP A 97 0.02 -10.67 -2.13
N ARG A 98 0.84 -11.73 -2.28
CA ARG A 98 1.45 -12.46 -1.18
C ARG A 98 2.51 -11.62 -0.48
N VAL A 99 3.45 -11.03 -1.23
CA VAL A 99 4.44 -10.11 -0.65
C VAL A 99 3.78 -8.91 0.00
N ARG A 100 2.72 -8.36 -0.62
CA ARG A 100 1.94 -7.29 0.01
C ARG A 100 1.20 -7.74 1.26
N ALA A 101 0.61 -8.94 1.27
CA ALA A 101 -0.09 -9.49 2.43
C ALA A 101 0.86 -9.68 3.61
N ILE A 102 2.05 -10.23 3.38
CA ILE A 102 3.10 -10.36 4.40
C ILE A 102 3.54 -8.98 4.90
N SER A 103 3.69 -8.02 3.99
CA SER A 103 4.11 -6.66 4.36
C SER A 103 3.02 -5.91 5.14
N ALA A 104 1.75 -6.16 4.84
CA ALA A 104 0.61 -5.52 5.50
C ALA A 104 0.48 -5.93 6.97
N THR A 105 0.94 -7.13 7.37
CA THR A 105 0.93 -7.54 8.78
C THR A 105 1.77 -6.60 9.66
N ASN A 106 2.78 -5.93 9.09
CA ASN A 106 3.65 -4.98 9.78
C ASN A 106 3.08 -3.55 9.86
N LEU A 107 1.87 -3.29 9.36
CA LEU A 107 1.25 -1.95 9.42
C LEU A 107 1.05 -1.46 10.86
N HIS A 108 0.85 -2.37 11.81
CA HIS A 108 0.74 -2.03 13.23
C HIS A 108 1.98 -1.30 13.79
N LEU A 109 3.17 -1.50 13.20
CA LEU A 109 4.39 -0.80 13.61
C LEU A 109 4.34 0.70 13.26
N ARG A 110 3.65 1.07 12.17
CA ARG A 110 3.53 2.48 11.74
C ARG A 110 2.66 3.31 12.68
N VAL A 111 1.76 2.64 13.41
CA VAL A 111 0.81 3.27 14.33
C VAL A 111 1.50 3.91 15.55
N ASN A 112 2.75 3.52 15.85
CA ASN A 112 3.52 4.10 16.94
C ASN A 112 4.03 5.52 16.62
N HIS A 113 4.19 5.85 15.34
CA HIS A 113 4.74 7.13 14.88
C HIS A 113 3.75 7.80 13.91
N ILE A 114 2.73 8.45 14.49
CA ILE A 114 1.71 9.20 13.76
C ILE A 114 2.03 10.70 13.86
N TYR A 115 2.21 11.33 12.70
CA TYR A 115 2.41 12.76 12.59
C TYR A 115 1.11 13.44 12.13
N VAL A 116 0.70 14.48 12.84
CA VAL A 116 -0.50 15.25 12.49
C VAL A 116 -0.04 16.60 11.97
N ASN A 117 -0.41 16.92 10.73
CA ASN A 117 -0.16 18.23 10.15
C ASN A 117 -1.23 19.19 10.66
N SER A 118 -0.95 19.86 11.79
CA SER A 118 -1.80 20.92 12.32
C SER A 118 -1.37 22.27 11.74
N GLU A 119 -2.25 22.92 10.98
CA GLU A 119 -2.11 24.37 10.75
C GLU A 119 -2.43 25.16 12.02
N ASP A 120 -2.00 26.42 12.04
CA ASP A 120 -2.33 27.38 13.10
C ASP A 120 -3.84 27.45 13.33
N ILE A 121 -4.20 27.64 14.61
CA ILE A 121 -5.59 27.67 15.06
C ILE A 121 -6.29 28.87 14.40
N LYS A 122 -7.09 28.60 13.37
CA LYS A 122 -8.01 29.61 12.83
C LYS A 122 -9.17 29.78 13.80
N GLU A 123 -9.42 31.01 14.28
CA GLU A 123 -10.59 31.33 15.12
C GLU A 123 -11.93 31.07 14.39
N THR A 124 -11.88 31.04 13.07
CA THR A 124 -13.03 30.84 12.17
C THR A 124 -12.96 29.46 11.51
N GLY A 125 -13.26 28.41 12.27
CA GLY A 125 -13.27 27.04 11.74
C GLY A 125 -13.77 26.00 12.72
N TYR A 126 -14.05 24.80 12.20
CA TYR A 126 -14.29 23.62 13.04
C TYR A 126 -12.97 22.91 13.34
N THR A 127 -12.81 22.47 14.58
CA THR A 127 -11.70 21.59 14.99
C THR A 127 -12.20 20.15 15.07
N TYR A 128 -11.57 19.24 14.33
CA TYR A 128 -11.95 17.83 14.32
C TYR A 128 -11.11 17.03 15.32
N ILE A 129 -11.76 16.18 16.13
CA ILE A 129 -11.09 15.29 17.07
C ILE A 129 -11.30 13.85 16.63
N MET A 130 -10.20 13.15 16.35
CA MET A 130 -10.18 11.75 15.96
C MET A 130 -9.69 10.86 17.11
N PRO A 131 -10.47 9.88 17.55
CA PRO A 131 -10.04 8.86 18.49
C PRO A 131 -8.85 8.08 17.95
N LYS A 132 -7.81 7.88 18.77
CA LYS A 132 -6.67 7.08 18.32
C LYS A 132 -7.10 5.65 18.02
N ASN A 133 -7.96 5.03 18.82
CA ASN A 133 -8.33 3.62 18.64
C ASN A 133 -8.86 3.30 17.22
N ILE A 134 -9.72 4.14 16.66
CA ILE A 134 -10.23 3.96 15.29
C ILE A 134 -9.17 4.33 14.25
N LEU A 135 -8.34 5.36 14.47
CA LEU A 135 -7.23 5.64 13.56
C LEU A 135 -6.23 4.47 13.48
N LYS A 136 -5.84 3.92 14.64
CA LYS A 136 -4.94 2.76 14.75
C LYS A 136 -5.50 1.57 13.97
N LYS A 137 -6.77 1.23 14.22
CA LYS A 137 -7.42 0.11 13.53
C LYS A 137 -7.54 0.35 12.02
N PHE A 138 -7.84 1.58 11.59
CA PHE A 138 -7.96 1.94 10.18
C PHE A 138 -6.64 1.74 9.42
N ILE A 139 -5.51 2.10 10.05
CA ILE A 139 -4.18 1.85 9.49
C ILE A 139 -3.90 0.34 9.39
N CYS A 140 -4.25 -0.43 10.42
CA CYS A 140 -3.99 -1.89 10.41
C CYS A 140 -4.82 -2.68 9.39
N ILE A 141 -6.00 -2.19 9.01
CA ILE A 141 -6.85 -2.87 8.01
C ILE A 141 -6.53 -2.46 6.56
N ALA A 142 -5.62 -1.53 6.34
CA ALA A 142 -5.28 -0.99 5.03
C ALA A 142 -4.33 -1.89 4.23
N ASP A 143 -4.05 -1.50 2.98
CA ASP A 143 -2.97 -2.04 2.16
C ASP A 143 -1.87 -0.99 1.98
N LEU A 144 -0.66 -1.44 1.66
CA LEU A 144 0.50 -0.58 1.42
C LEU A 144 0.50 0.08 0.04
N ARG A 145 -0.38 -0.34 -0.86
CA ARG A 145 -0.49 0.25 -2.20
C ARG A 145 -1.92 0.65 -2.54
N THR A 146 -2.90 -0.18 -2.20
CA THR A 146 -4.28 0.12 -2.56
C THR A 146 -4.94 1.00 -1.51
N GLN A 147 -5.51 2.12 -1.94
CA GLN A 147 -6.21 3.03 -1.04
C GLN A 147 -7.51 2.39 -0.50
N ILE A 148 -7.82 2.71 0.76
CA ILE A 148 -9.11 2.41 1.39
C ILE A 148 -9.68 3.70 1.99
N ALA A 149 -11.00 3.79 2.05
CA ALA A 149 -11.75 4.94 2.53
C ALA A 149 -12.80 4.53 3.57
N GLY A 150 -13.19 5.47 4.41
CA GLY A 150 -14.27 5.29 5.37
C GLY A 150 -14.99 6.61 5.60
N TYR A 151 -16.31 6.55 5.78
CA TYR A 151 -17.12 7.72 6.10
C TYR A 151 -17.00 8.05 7.59
N LEU A 152 -16.75 9.33 7.89
CA LEU A 152 -16.62 9.82 9.25
C LEU A 152 -17.98 10.32 9.75
N TYR A 153 -18.41 9.80 10.90
CA TYR A 153 -19.60 10.25 11.61
C TYR A 153 -19.20 10.71 13.01
N GLY A 154 -19.85 11.79 13.46
CA GLY A 154 -19.49 12.43 14.71
C GLY A 154 -20.54 13.42 15.18
N ILE A 155 -20.30 13.97 16.36
CA ILE A 155 -21.16 14.98 16.98
C ILE A 155 -20.29 16.08 17.59
N SER A 156 -20.87 17.26 17.77
CA SER A 156 -20.24 18.26 18.65
C SER A 156 -20.52 17.91 20.11
N PRO A 157 -19.54 18.11 21.01
CA PRO A 157 -19.80 18.03 22.42
C PRO A 157 -20.81 19.12 22.82
N PRO A 158 -21.66 18.90 23.84
CA PRO A 158 -22.67 19.86 24.29
C PRO A 158 -22.08 21.24 24.65
N ASP A 159 -20.86 21.24 25.18
CA ASP A 159 -20.20 22.44 25.70
C ASP A 159 -19.52 23.27 24.61
N ASN A 160 -19.22 22.69 23.44
CA ASN A 160 -18.49 23.39 22.39
C ASN A 160 -18.92 22.97 20.96
N PRO A 161 -19.77 23.77 20.29
CA PRO A 161 -20.26 23.47 18.94
C PRO A 161 -19.21 23.60 17.83
N GLN A 162 -18.10 24.31 18.08
CA GLN A 162 -17.00 24.46 17.12
C GLN A 162 -16.08 23.24 17.08
N VAL A 163 -16.19 22.34 18.06
CA VAL A 163 -15.48 21.07 18.06
C VAL A 163 -16.36 19.99 17.43
N LYS A 164 -15.76 19.13 16.61
CA LYS A 164 -16.42 17.98 15.99
C LYS A 164 -15.69 16.71 16.40
N GLU A 165 -16.30 15.93 17.28
CA GLU A 165 -15.74 14.66 17.73
C GLU A 165 -16.20 13.53 16.81
N ILE A 166 -15.24 12.90 16.14
CA ILE A 166 -15.50 11.73 15.30
C ILE A 166 -15.76 10.54 16.22
N ARG A 167 -16.94 9.96 16.13
CA ARG A 167 -17.37 8.82 16.97
C ARG A 167 -17.39 7.50 16.21
N CYS A 168 -17.54 7.55 14.89
CA CYS A 168 -17.70 6.36 14.06
C CYS A 168 -16.99 6.49 12.71
N ILE A 169 -16.37 5.40 12.27
CA ILE A 169 -15.97 5.19 10.87
C ILE A 169 -16.87 4.11 10.27
N ALA A 170 -17.64 4.48 9.25
CA ALA A 170 -18.43 3.54 8.45
C ALA A 170 -17.61 3.07 7.25
N MET A 171 -17.43 1.76 7.11
CA MET A 171 -16.70 1.12 6.02
C MET A 171 -17.69 0.65 4.94
N PRO A 172 -17.87 1.38 3.84
CA PRO A 172 -18.73 0.94 2.75
C PRO A 172 -18.06 -0.17 1.91
N PRO A 173 -18.85 -0.96 1.15
CA PRO A 173 -18.36 -1.73 0.01
C PRO A 173 -17.52 -0.84 -0.92
N GLN A 174 -16.27 -1.22 -1.17
CA GLN A 174 -15.36 -0.40 -1.96
C GLN A 174 -14.25 -1.20 -2.63
N TRP A 175 -13.64 -0.62 -3.66
CA TRP A 175 -12.39 -1.06 -4.26
C TRP A 175 -11.50 0.16 -4.48
N GLY A 176 -10.18 -0.04 -4.47
CA GLY A 176 -9.21 1.07 -4.45
C GLY A 176 -8.32 1.08 -5.68
N ILE A 177 -7.79 2.25 -5.99
CA ILE A 177 -6.74 2.42 -7.00
C ILE A 177 -5.37 2.28 -6.31
N THR A 178 -4.40 1.74 -7.03
CA THR A 178 -3.01 1.62 -6.57
C THR A 178 -2.38 3.00 -6.42
N SER A 179 -1.75 3.26 -5.28
CA SER A 179 -1.01 4.46 -4.92
C SER A 179 0.29 4.07 -4.22
N SER A 180 1.33 4.90 -4.35
CA SER A 180 2.59 4.69 -3.65
C SER A 180 2.56 5.42 -2.31
N PHE A 181 2.78 4.68 -1.21
CA PHE A 181 2.95 5.26 0.12
C PHE A 181 4.43 5.33 0.50
N THR A 182 4.82 6.40 1.20
CA THR A 182 6.15 6.55 1.78
C THR A 182 6.37 5.49 2.88
N PRO A 183 7.54 4.82 2.93
CA PRO A 183 7.85 3.88 4.01
C PRO A 183 8.00 4.58 5.37
N GLY A 184 7.63 3.90 6.46
CA GLY A 184 8.14 4.19 7.82
C GLY A 184 7.29 5.09 8.72
N SER A 185 6.35 5.89 8.20
CA SER A 185 5.47 6.69 9.06
C SER A 185 4.08 6.91 8.46
N CYS A 186 3.11 7.24 9.32
CA CYS A 186 1.78 7.67 8.91
C CYS A 186 1.64 9.17 9.20
N SER A 187 1.40 9.95 8.17
CA SER A 187 1.04 11.37 8.30
C SER A 187 -0.46 11.55 8.06
N LEU A 188 -1.09 12.38 8.87
CA LEU A 188 -2.50 12.71 8.78
C LEU A 188 -2.66 14.21 8.54
N THR A 189 -3.43 14.55 7.52
CA THR A 189 -3.83 15.93 7.22
C THR A 189 -5.31 15.95 6.92
N ALA A 190 -6.03 16.94 7.42
CA ALA A 190 -7.44 17.14 7.14
C ALA A 190 -7.63 18.33 6.21
N TYR A 191 -8.58 18.21 5.29
CA TYR A 191 -8.88 19.22 4.28
C TYR A 191 -10.37 19.53 4.24
N LYS A 192 -10.70 20.76 3.85
CA LYS A 192 -12.05 21.21 3.53
C LYS A 192 -12.04 21.80 2.12
N LEU A 193 -13.02 21.43 1.31
CA LEU A 193 -13.22 22.05 0.00
C LEU A 193 -13.66 23.50 0.14
N THR A 194 -13.11 24.37 -0.68
CA THR A 194 -13.59 25.75 -0.82
C THR A 194 -14.79 25.77 -1.77
N PRO A 195 -15.64 26.81 -1.75
CA PRO A 195 -16.77 26.92 -2.68
C PRO A 195 -16.33 26.83 -4.15
N SER A 196 -15.20 27.45 -4.51
CA SER A 196 -14.63 27.36 -5.85
C SER A 196 -14.18 25.94 -6.20
N GLY A 197 -13.56 25.24 -5.25
CA GLY A 197 -13.18 23.84 -5.42
C GLY A 197 -14.36 22.90 -5.58
N TYR A 198 -15.48 23.17 -4.89
CA TYR A 198 -16.73 22.43 -5.05
C TYR A 198 -17.31 22.59 -6.45
N GLU A 199 -17.43 23.82 -6.96
CA GLU A 199 -17.95 24.08 -8.30
C GLU A 199 -17.05 23.48 -9.40
N TRP A 200 -15.74 23.61 -9.23
CA TRP A 200 -14.79 22.97 -10.15
C TRP A 200 -14.90 21.44 -10.10
N GLY A 201 -14.92 20.83 -8.91
CA GLY A 201 -15.01 19.38 -8.76
C GLY A 201 -16.33 18.79 -9.29
N LYS A 202 -17.43 19.56 -9.24
CA LYS A 202 -18.73 19.17 -9.80
C LYS A 202 -18.74 19.20 -11.34
N SER A 203 -18.02 20.14 -11.94
CA SER A 203 -17.95 20.32 -13.40
C SER A 203 -16.87 19.47 -14.06
N ASN A 204 -15.84 19.07 -13.30
CA ASN A 204 -14.76 18.24 -13.81
C ASN A 204 -15.21 16.79 -14.05
N THR A 205 -15.09 16.32 -15.28
CA THR A 205 -15.34 14.93 -15.67
C THR A 205 -14.05 14.15 -15.93
N ASP A 206 -12.89 14.81 -15.87
CA ASP A 206 -11.60 14.18 -16.11
C ASP A 206 -11.06 13.50 -14.84
N ALA A 207 -10.77 12.20 -14.94
CA ALA A 207 -10.20 11.38 -13.88
C ALA A 207 -8.68 11.25 -13.98
N ALA A 208 -8.03 11.99 -14.87
CA ALA A 208 -6.58 12.02 -14.98
C ALA A 208 -5.92 12.54 -13.69
N SER A 209 -4.66 12.15 -13.46
CA SER A 209 -3.90 12.58 -12.28
C SER A 209 -3.59 14.08 -12.26
N ASN A 210 -3.66 14.76 -13.41
CA ASN A 210 -3.46 16.21 -13.51
C ASN A 210 -4.56 16.83 -14.41
N PRO A 211 -5.78 16.97 -13.87
CA PRO A 211 -6.91 17.45 -14.64
C PRO A 211 -6.76 18.94 -14.97
N HIS A 212 -7.26 19.33 -16.15
CA HIS A 212 -7.13 20.70 -16.63
C HIS A 212 -7.85 21.70 -15.70
N GLY A 213 -7.21 22.84 -15.43
CA GLY A 213 -7.77 23.91 -14.61
C GLY A 213 -7.73 23.65 -13.10
N TYR A 214 -7.07 22.58 -12.64
CA TYR A 214 -6.87 22.33 -11.21
C TYR A 214 -6.05 23.46 -10.55
N LEU A 215 -6.51 23.92 -9.38
CA LEU A 215 -5.82 24.91 -8.55
C LEU A 215 -5.67 24.41 -7.10
N PRO A 216 -4.50 24.59 -6.46
CA PRO A 216 -4.30 24.23 -5.05
C PRO A 216 -5.20 24.98 -4.06
N THR A 217 -5.86 26.06 -4.49
CA THR A 217 -6.80 26.86 -3.69
C THR A 217 -8.21 26.25 -3.59
N TYR A 218 -8.45 25.12 -4.25
CA TYR A 218 -9.72 24.38 -4.21
C TYR A 218 -9.98 23.64 -2.90
N TYR A 219 -8.96 23.52 -2.06
CA TYR A 219 -9.10 23.06 -0.69
C TYR A 219 -8.25 23.91 0.23
N GLU A 220 -8.62 23.91 1.50
CA GLU A 220 -7.81 24.43 2.58
C GLU A 220 -7.61 23.35 3.63
N LYS A 221 -6.48 23.38 4.32
CA LYS A 221 -6.29 22.49 5.46
C LYS A 221 -7.18 22.94 6.61
N VAL A 222 -7.61 21.96 7.39
CA VAL A 222 -8.39 22.19 8.61
C VAL A 222 -7.73 21.52 9.79
N GLN A 223 -8.04 22.04 10.97
CA GLN A 223 -7.45 21.56 12.19
C GLN A 223 -8.00 20.18 12.55
N MET A 224 -7.08 19.26 12.84
CA MET A 224 -7.40 17.92 13.32
C MET A 224 -6.50 17.57 14.50
N LEU A 225 -7.08 16.99 15.53
CA LEU A 225 -6.39 16.54 16.74
C LEU A 225 -6.68 15.06 16.99
N LEU A 226 -5.71 14.38 17.60
CA LEU A 226 -5.88 13.00 18.06
C LEU A 226 -6.22 12.98 19.55
N SER A 227 -7.14 12.10 19.95
CA SER A 227 -7.57 11.98 21.34
C SER A 227 -7.58 10.53 21.81
N ASP A 228 -7.15 10.31 23.04
CA ASP A 228 -7.31 9.05 23.78
C ASP A 228 -8.43 9.14 24.83
N ARG A 229 -9.13 10.29 24.92
CA ARG A 229 -10.14 10.53 25.97
C ARG A 229 -11.43 9.75 25.75
N PHE A 230 -11.70 9.32 24.53
CA PHE A 230 -12.87 8.53 24.20
C PHE A 230 -12.56 7.56 23.07
N LEU A 231 -13.37 6.51 22.98
CA LEU A 231 -13.27 5.50 21.94
C LEU A 231 -14.29 5.78 20.85
N GLY A 232 -13.86 5.66 19.60
CA GLY A 232 -14.78 5.53 18.47
C GLY A 232 -15.12 4.06 18.20
N PHE A 233 -16.11 3.84 17.36
CA PHE A 233 -16.51 2.51 16.89
C PHE A 233 -16.56 2.45 15.35
N TYR A 234 -16.84 1.27 14.82
CA TYR A 234 -16.98 1.05 13.38
C TYR A 234 -18.36 0.57 13.02
N MET A 235 -18.78 0.91 11.81
CA MET A 235 -19.88 0.26 11.13
C MET A 235 -19.35 -0.43 9.88
N VAL A 236 -19.81 -1.64 9.64
CA VAL A 236 -19.42 -2.48 8.49
C VAL A 236 -20.68 -2.93 7.73
N PRO A 237 -20.54 -3.38 6.48
CA PRO A 237 -21.70 -3.85 5.71
C PRO A 237 -22.36 -5.04 6.42
N ASP A 238 -23.69 -5.10 6.38
CA ASP A 238 -24.45 -6.20 6.96
C ASP A 238 -24.28 -7.49 6.15
N ASN A 239 -24.29 -7.33 4.82
CA ASN A 239 -24.22 -8.38 3.81
C ASN A 239 -22.92 -8.26 3.00
N GLY A 240 -21.96 -9.13 3.31
CA GLY A 240 -20.67 -9.20 2.64
C GLY A 240 -19.57 -8.33 3.26
N PRO A 241 -18.35 -8.40 2.70
CA PRO A 241 -17.22 -7.64 3.20
C PRO A 241 -17.26 -6.18 2.75
N TRP A 242 -16.43 -5.33 3.37
CA TRP A 242 -16.22 -3.97 2.90
C TRP A 242 -15.23 -3.91 1.71
N ASN A 243 -14.29 -4.86 1.63
CA ASN A 243 -13.23 -4.86 0.61
C ASN A 243 -13.61 -5.73 -0.60
N TYR A 244 -13.76 -5.10 -1.77
CA TYR A 244 -14.05 -5.75 -3.05
C TYR A 244 -12.85 -5.80 -4.01
N ASN A 245 -11.63 -5.46 -3.56
CA ASN A 245 -10.45 -5.45 -4.45
C ASN A 245 -10.12 -6.82 -5.08
N PHE A 246 -10.47 -7.94 -4.44
CA PHE A 246 -10.33 -9.28 -5.03
C PHE A 246 -11.64 -9.83 -5.65
N MET A 247 -12.70 -9.02 -5.65
CA MET A 247 -14.02 -9.38 -6.14
C MET A 247 -14.63 -8.22 -6.95
N GLY A 248 -13.82 -7.52 -7.74
CA GLY A 248 -14.21 -6.27 -8.40
C GLY A 248 -15.47 -6.39 -9.25
N VAL A 249 -15.69 -7.54 -9.89
CA VAL A 249 -16.91 -7.83 -10.67
C VAL A 249 -18.20 -7.85 -9.85
N LYS A 250 -18.12 -8.06 -8.53
CA LYS A 250 -19.27 -8.03 -7.62
C LYS A 250 -19.60 -6.64 -7.10
N HIS A 251 -18.74 -5.65 -7.35
CA HIS A 251 -18.95 -4.27 -6.91
C HIS A 251 -19.65 -3.46 -8.01
N THR A 252 -20.72 -2.75 -7.65
CA THR A 252 -21.42 -1.81 -8.55
C THR A 252 -21.67 -0.50 -7.84
N VAL A 253 -21.48 0.63 -8.52
CA VAL A 253 -21.63 1.98 -7.93
C VAL A 253 -23.02 2.22 -7.34
N SER A 254 -24.05 1.63 -7.94
CA SER A 254 -25.45 1.76 -7.50
C SER A 254 -25.88 0.69 -6.47
N MET A 255 -24.96 -0.11 -5.94
CA MET A 255 -25.31 -1.17 -4.99
C MET A 255 -25.92 -0.60 -3.70
N LYS A 256 -26.94 -1.28 -3.19
CA LYS A 256 -27.51 -1.00 -1.88
C LYS A 256 -26.90 -1.96 -0.86
N TYR A 257 -26.61 -1.45 0.32
CA TYR A 257 -26.08 -2.22 1.44
C TYR A 257 -26.67 -1.71 2.75
N GLY A 258 -26.91 -2.60 3.70
CA GLY A 258 -27.17 -2.21 5.07
C GLY A 258 -25.86 -2.09 5.84
N MET A 259 -25.92 -1.48 7.01
CA MET A 259 -24.77 -1.29 7.88
C MET A 259 -25.09 -1.85 9.26
N LYS A 260 -24.13 -2.55 9.86
CA LYS A 260 -24.22 -3.06 11.22
C LYS A 260 -23.01 -2.62 12.04
N LEU A 261 -23.19 -2.59 13.36
CA LEU A 261 -22.08 -2.43 14.28
C LEU A 261 -21.14 -3.62 14.13
N GLY A 262 -19.85 -3.35 13.92
CA GLY A 262 -18.87 -4.42 13.76
C GLY A 262 -17.47 -3.86 13.52
N THR A 263 -16.47 -4.71 13.69
CA THR A 263 -15.07 -4.33 13.44
C THR A 263 -14.69 -4.73 12.02
N PRO A 264 -14.09 -3.83 11.22
CA PRO A 264 -13.63 -4.18 9.89
C PRO A 264 -12.51 -5.21 9.95
N ARG A 265 -12.62 -6.21 9.08
CA ARG A 265 -11.58 -7.21 8.86
C ARG A 265 -10.41 -6.60 8.09
N GLU A 266 -9.23 -7.18 8.24
CA GLU A 266 -8.01 -6.73 7.57
C GLU A 266 -8.09 -6.89 6.04
N TYR A 267 -7.32 -6.10 5.31
CA TYR A 267 -7.37 -6.06 3.84
C TYR A 267 -7.33 -7.44 3.19
N TYR A 268 -6.43 -8.31 3.66
CA TYR A 268 -6.18 -9.66 3.14
C TYR A 268 -6.93 -10.77 3.90
N HIS A 269 -7.98 -10.45 4.65
CA HIS A 269 -8.78 -11.48 5.32
C HIS A 269 -9.44 -12.45 4.31
N GLU A 270 -9.64 -13.71 4.68
CA GLU A 270 -10.22 -14.76 3.82
C GLU A 270 -11.56 -14.38 3.19
N ASP A 271 -12.49 -13.80 3.95
CA ASP A 271 -13.76 -13.22 3.47
C ASP A 271 -13.62 -12.29 2.25
N HIS A 272 -12.48 -11.60 2.11
CA HIS A 272 -12.25 -10.66 1.02
C HIS A 272 -11.77 -11.34 -0.26
N ARG A 273 -11.26 -12.58 -0.17
CA ARG A 273 -10.55 -13.27 -1.25
C ARG A 273 -11.00 -14.75 -1.41
N PRO A 274 -12.31 -15.04 -1.43
CA PRO A 274 -12.83 -16.42 -1.40
C PRO A 274 -12.36 -17.29 -2.58
N THR A 275 -12.15 -16.69 -3.76
CA THR A 275 -11.66 -17.40 -4.96
C THR A 275 -10.32 -18.10 -4.72
N HIS A 276 -9.41 -17.46 -3.98
CA HIS A 276 -8.10 -18.04 -3.70
C HIS A 276 -8.20 -19.33 -2.89
N PHE A 277 -9.21 -19.47 -2.04
CA PHE A 277 -9.40 -20.66 -1.20
C PHE A 277 -10.15 -21.77 -1.95
N LEU A 278 -11.13 -21.39 -2.77
CA LEU A 278 -11.88 -22.34 -3.59
C LEU A 278 -11.00 -23.04 -4.64
N GLU A 279 -10.00 -22.34 -5.18
CA GLU A 279 -9.02 -22.94 -6.11
C GLU A 279 -8.18 -24.05 -5.45
N PHE A 280 -7.88 -23.95 -4.15
CA PHE A 280 -7.15 -25.02 -3.43
C PHE A 280 -8.02 -26.25 -3.19
N SER A 281 -9.30 -26.08 -2.86
CA SER A 281 -10.22 -27.21 -2.63
C SER A 281 -10.41 -28.08 -3.87
N ASN A 282 -10.37 -27.48 -5.07
CA ASN A 282 -10.52 -28.24 -6.33
C ASN A 282 -9.25 -29.03 -6.71
N LEU A 283 -8.09 -28.75 -6.10
CA LEU A 283 -6.85 -29.49 -6.35
C LEU A 283 -6.79 -30.78 -5.52
N GLU A 284 -7.41 -30.81 -4.34
CA GLU A 284 -7.43 -32.00 -3.47
C GLU A 284 -8.33 -33.13 -4.02
N GLU A 285 -9.29 -32.83 -4.90
CA GLU A 285 -10.09 -33.87 -5.58
C GLU A 285 -9.27 -34.73 -6.56
N GLY A 286 -8.02 -34.36 -6.85
CA GLY A 286 -7.07 -35.12 -7.67
C GLY A 286 -6.25 -36.17 -6.90
N GLU A 287 -6.21 -36.13 -5.57
CA GLU A 287 -5.47 -37.10 -4.75
C GLU A 287 -6.40 -38.23 -4.29
N THR A 288 -6.85 -39.06 -5.24
CA THR A 288 -7.35 -40.38 -4.88
C THR A 288 -6.17 -41.33 -4.77
N ALA A 289 -5.94 -41.80 -3.53
CA ALA A 289 -5.17 -42.97 -3.12
C ALA A 289 -3.65 -42.81 -2.94
N GLU A 290 -3.24 -42.44 -1.72
CA GLU A 290 -2.14 -43.14 -1.04
C GLU A 290 -2.63 -43.67 0.33
N GLY A 291 -2.18 -44.88 0.67
CA GLY A 291 -2.78 -45.85 1.60
C GLY A 291 -2.81 -45.50 3.09
N ASP A 292 -3.32 -46.47 3.87
CA ASP A 292 -3.64 -46.44 5.31
C ASP A 292 -2.98 -45.31 6.11
N ARG A 293 -3.80 -44.32 6.48
CA ARG A 293 -3.43 -43.29 7.45
C ARG A 293 -3.83 -43.77 8.83
N GLU A 294 -2.94 -44.48 9.51
CA GLU A 294 -3.10 -44.69 10.95
C GLU A 294 -2.93 -43.34 11.68
N ASP A 295 -4.05 -42.79 12.17
CA ASP A 295 -4.07 -41.66 13.09
C ASP A 295 -4.10 -42.19 14.52
N THR A 296 -2.93 -42.32 15.14
CA THR A 296 -2.78 -42.86 16.50
C THR A 296 -2.89 -41.81 17.60
N PHE A 297 -3.31 -40.58 17.28
CA PHE A 297 -3.39 -39.48 18.25
C PHE A 297 -4.74 -38.77 18.18
N THR A 298 -5.73 -39.35 18.87
CA THR A 298 -6.93 -38.63 19.35
C THR A 298 -6.69 -37.97 20.70
#